data_AF-A0A964QSI6-F1
#
_entry.id   AF-A0A964QSI6-F1
#
_cell.length_a   1.000
_cell.length_b   1.000
_cell.length_c   1.000
_cell.angle_alpha   90.00
_cell.angle_beta   90.00
_cell.angle_gamma   90.00
#
_symmetry.space_group_name_H-M   'P 1'
#
loop_
_entity.id
_entity.type
_entity.pdbx_description
1 polymer ?
#
loop_
_entity_poly.entity_id
_entity_poly.type
_entity_poly.pdbx_seq_one_letter_code
_entity_poly.pdbx_strand_id
1 'polypeptide(L)'
;MRFQLIPRTSGSSFFHEPLSFSPYKSGFLSLGSLDDVLSFRPFAPEDTDLETFQILTRGLQEHRALKFLYKNLGAPKAQRRHLHPYHLACIENHWYLFAFDLKRQAMRTFVLTRLSQPELTNERFTLPKKFDPNEYLRGCFGVFKGGDDYEVVIEFDVWATDLIRGRR
;
A
#
# COMPACT_ATOMS: atom_id res chain seq x y z
N MET A 1 -18.56 -3.74 -12.21
CA MET A 1 -17.54 -4.49 -11.47
C MET A 1 -18.04 -4.75 -10.06
N ARG A 2 -18.49 -5.97 -9.77
CA ARG A 2 -19.03 -6.36 -8.46
C ARG A 2 -18.11 -7.45 -7.91
N PHE A 3 -17.46 -7.18 -6.79
CA PHE A 3 -16.69 -8.20 -6.09
C PHE A 3 -17.63 -8.89 -5.11
N GLN A 4 -17.80 -10.21 -5.26
CA GLN A 4 -18.57 -11.00 -4.33
C GLN A 4 -17.67 -12.05 -3.70
N LEU A 5 -17.24 -11.77 -2.47
CA LEU A 5 -16.79 -12.82 -1.56
C LEU A 5 -18.07 -13.41 -0.96
N ILE A 6 -18.29 -14.72 -1.09
CA ILE A 6 -19.52 -15.37 -0.63
C ILE A 6 -19.27 -16.10 0.71
N PRO A 7 -19.58 -15.47 1.85
CA PRO A 7 -19.98 -16.18 3.06
C PRO A 7 -21.48 -16.02 3.35
N ARG A 8 -22.10 -17.05 3.94
CA ARG A 8 -23.56 -17.13 4.20
C ARG A 8 -24.09 -15.93 5.02
N THR A 9 -25.05 -15.20 4.40
CA THR A 9 -26.12 -14.26 4.84
C THR A 9 -26.18 -13.81 6.32
N SER A 10 -26.51 -12.56 6.71
CA SER A 10 -27.72 -11.75 6.37
C SER A 10 -27.69 -10.26 6.83
N GLY A 11 -28.33 -9.34 6.07
CA GLY A 11 -28.95 -8.03 6.46
C GLY A 11 -28.03 -6.88 6.94
N SER A 12 -28.24 -5.56 6.75
CA SER A 12 -29.30 -4.69 6.20
C SER A 12 -28.72 -3.25 5.99
N SER A 13 -29.37 -2.44 5.16
CA SER A 13 -29.01 -1.13 4.58
C SER A 13 -28.87 0.06 5.54
N PHE A 14 -28.03 1.07 5.23
CA PHE A 14 -28.24 2.50 5.56
C PHE A 14 -27.45 3.44 4.60
N PHE A 15 -28.11 4.53 4.18
CA PHE A 15 -27.62 5.63 3.34
C PHE A 15 -27.04 6.77 4.20
N HIS A 16 -26.04 7.52 3.69
CA HIS A 16 -25.85 8.96 3.97
C HIS A 16 -25.06 9.66 2.85
N GLU A 17 -25.41 10.93 2.60
CA GLU A 17 -24.92 11.86 1.56
C GLU A 17 -23.42 12.20 1.65
N PRO A 18 -22.78 12.62 0.53
CA PRO A 18 -21.37 13.03 0.52
C PRO A 18 -21.19 14.49 0.95
N LEU A 19 -20.40 14.70 2.01
CA LEU A 19 -19.80 16.00 2.33
C LEU A 19 -18.72 16.32 1.30
N SER A 20 -18.81 17.52 0.70
CA SER A 20 -17.81 18.08 -0.19
C SER A 20 -16.51 18.34 0.57
N PHE A 21 -15.45 17.62 0.20
CA PHE A 21 -14.10 17.86 0.70
C PHE A 21 -13.28 18.47 -0.44
N SER A 22 -12.81 19.70 -0.23
CA SER A 22 -11.95 20.45 -1.16
C SER A 22 -10.55 19.83 -1.20
N PRO A 23 -9.99 19.44 -2.36
CA PRO A 23 -8.62 18.98 -2.42
C PRO A 23 -7.70 20.15 -2.79
N TYR A 24 -6.69 20.34 -1.95
CA TYR A 24 -5.53 21.17 -2.20
C TYR A 24 -4.84 20.82 -3.53
N LYS A 25 -4.15 21.82 -4.09
CA LYS A 25 -3.52 21.81 -5.42
C LYS A 25 -2.53 20.65 -5.61
N SER A 26 -2.91 19.67 -6.44
CA SER A 26 -1.96 18.80 -7.14
C SER A 26 -1.01 19.67 -7.98
N GLY A 27 0.30 19.48 -7.81
CA GLY A 27 1.29 20.11 -8.69
C GLY A 27 1.08 19.64 -10.13
N PHE A 28 0.90 20.58 -11.05
CA PHE A 28 0.89 20.33 -12.50
C PHE A 28 2.30 20.63 -13.02
N LEU A 29 2.94 19.66 -13.67
CA LEU A 29 4.06 19.94 -14.56
C LEU A 29 3.43 20.36 -15.89
N SER A 30 3.26 21.67 -16.09
CA SER A 30 2.74 22.22 -17.34
C SER A 30 3.81 22.07 -18.43
N LEU A 31 3.45 21.37 -19.50
CA LEU A 31 4.22 21.28 -20.74
C LEU A 31 3.64 22.28 -21.76
N GLY A 32 3.47 23.54 -21.35
CA GLY A 32 3.00 24.61 -22.24
C GLY A 32 1.66 24.29 -22.93
N SER A 33 1.58 24.53 -24.25
CA SER A 33 0.34 24.54 -25.05
C SER A 33 -0.36 23.17 -25.23
N LEU A 34 -0.01 22.15 -24.45
CA LEU A 34 -0.59 20.81 -24.54
C LEU A 34 -1.54 20.48 -23.38
N ASP A 35 -1.70 21.36 -22.38
CA ASP A 35 -2.52 21.09 -21.20
C ASP A 35 -4.00 20.80 -21.54
N ASP A 36 -4.54 21.36 -22.62
CA ASP A 36 -5.93 21.13 -23.09
C ASP A 36 -6.12 19.78 -23.82
N VAL A 37 -5.03 19.16 -24.27
CA VAL A 37 -5.04 17.94 -25.09
C VAL A 37 -4.51 16.74 -24.31
N LEU A 38 -3.60 16.96 -23.37
CA LEU A 38 -2.92 15.93 -22.62
C LEU A 38 -2.87 16.27 -21.13
N SER A 39 -3.72 15.58 -20.36
CA SER A 39 -3.63 15.61 -18.90
C SER A 39 -2.65 14.54 -18.41
N PHE A 40 -1.41 14.94 -18.12
CA PHE A 40 -0.49 14.10 -17.36
C PHE A 40 -0.69 14.40 -15.87
N ARG A 41 -1.35 13.48 -15.15
CA ARG A 41 -1.40 13.49 -13.69
C ARG A 41 -0.37 12.50 -13.18
N PRO A 42 0.93 12.87 -13.10
CA PRO A 42 1.85 12.04 -12.36
C PRO A 42 1.24 11.91 -10.96
N PHE A 43 1.25 10.70 -10.41
CA PHE A 43 1.01 10.53 -8.99
C PHE A 43 2.23 11.16 -8.30
N ALA A 44 2.24 12.50 -8.22
CA ALA A 44 2.82 13.15 -7.08
C ALA A 44 2.13 12.46 -5.91
N PRO A 45 2.88 11.83 -4.99
CA PRO A 45 2.25 11.39 -3.77
C PRO A 45 1.39 12.58 -3.32
N GLU A 46 0.12 12.35 -2.97
CA GLU A 46 -0.48 13.17 -1.90
C GLU A 46 0.63 13.37 -0.87
N ASP A 47 0.73 14.52 -0.21
CA ASP A 47 1.75 14.80 0.81
C ASP A 47 1.82 13.77 1.98
N THR A 48 1.67 12.45 1.77
CA THR A 48 2.65 11.37 2.04
C THR A 48 4.11 11.81 1.83
N ASP A 49 4.43 12.95 2.43
CA ASP A 49 5.40 13.13 3.46
C ASP A 49 6.78 12.64 3.05
N LEU A 50 7.43 13.52 2.27
CA LEU A 50 8.87 13.47 2.05
C LEU A 50 9.62 13.16 3.36
N GLU A 51 9.13 13.68 4.50
CA GLU A 51 9.61 13.35 5.84
C GLU A 51 9.48 11.85 6.15
N THR A 52 8.31 11.25 5.96
CA THR A 52 8.11 9.79 6.07
C THR A 52 9.08 9.03 5.19
N PHE A 53 9.20 9.38 3.91
CA PHE A 53 10.12 8.68 3.00
C PHE A 53 11.58 8.79 3.47
N GLN A 54 12.00 9.99 3.90
CA GLN A 54 13.34 10.24 4.45
C GLN A 54 13.60 9.44 5.72
N ILE A 55 12.65 9.36 6.65
CA ILE A 55 12.79 8.61 7.90
C ILE A 55 12.90 7.10 7.60
N LEU A 56 12.06 6.58 6.71
CA LEU A 56 12.08 5.17 6.33
C LEU A 56 13.38 4.78 5.63
N THR A 57 13.82 5.58 4.65
CA THR A 57 15.08 5.34 3.92
C THR A 57 16.29 5.45 4.82
N ARG A 58 16.30 6.39 5.78
CA ARG A 58 17.34 6.48 6.80
C ARG A 58 17.37 5.25 7.71
N GLY A 59 16.21 4.71 8.11
CA GLY A 59 16.13 3.47 8.88
C GLY A 59 16.66 2.25 8.14
N LEU A 60 16.44 2.19 6.82
CA LEU A 60 17.03 1.16 5.96
C LEU A 60 18.55 1.30 5.87
N GLN A 61 19.06 2.50 5.58
CA GLN A 61 20.49 2.76 5.41
C GLN A 61 21.31 2.56 6.70
N GLU A 62 20.76 3.01 7.83
CA GLU A 62 21.45 2.94 9.13
C GLU A 62 21.20 1.62 9.87
N HIS A 63 20.38 0.73 9.31
CA HIS A 63 19.85 -0.48 9.96
C HIS A 63 19.30 -0.20 11.37
N ARG A 64 18.38 0.77 11.44
CA ARG A 64 17.74 1.20 12.69
C ARG A 64 16.26 0.82 12.70
N ALA A 65 15.77 0.37 13.85
CA ALA A 65 14.37 0.03 14.00
C ALA A 65 13.48 1.27 13.88
N LEU A 66 12.28 1.09 13.36
CA LEU A 66 11.29 2.14 13.15
C LEU A 66 10.07 1.93 14.04
N LYS A 67 9.49 3.03 14.50
CA LYS A 67 8.15 3.07 15.10
C LYS A 67 7.24 3.95 14.28
N PHE A 68 5.99 3.54 14.11
CA PHE A 68 4.98 4.34 13.42
C PHE A 68 3.57 3.88 13.80
N LEU A 69 2.56 4.68 13.49
CA LEU A 69 1.17 4.26 13.53
C LEU A 69 0.77 3.67 12.17
N TYR A 70 0.02 2.57 12.19
CA TYR A 70 -0.44 1.90 10.98
C TYR A 70 -1.94 1.59 11.04
N LYS A 71 -2.68 2.06 10.03
CA LYS A 71 -4.11 1.80 9.88
C LYS A 71 -4.34 0.58 8.98
N ASN A 72 -4.63 -0.58 9.59
CA ASN A 72 -5.04 -1.76 8.81
C ASN A 72 -6.41 -1.49 8.16
N LEU A 73 -6.66 -2.14 7.01
CA LEU A 73 -7.98 -2.13 6.37
C LEU A 73 -9.06 -2.65 7.34
N GLY A 74 -10.19 -1.94 7.40
CA GLY A 74 -11.32 -2.29 8.27
C GLY A 74 -11.08 -2.13 9.77
N ALA A 75 -9.85 -1.84 10.22
CA ALA A 75 -9.59 -1.67 11.65
C ALA A 75 -10.13 -0.31 12.14
N PRO A 76 -10.77 -0.24 13.33
CA PRO A 76 -11.35 1.01 13.82
C PRO A 76 -10.29 2.07 14.18
N LYS A 77 -9.10 1.64 14.62
CA LYS A 77 -8.00 2.53 15.03
C LYS A 77 -6.66 2.09 14.43
N ALA A 78 -5.77 3.06 14.25
CA ALA A 78 -4.38 2.78 13.91
C ALA A 78 -3.67 2.11 15.10
N GLN A 79 -2.68 1.27 14.82
CA GLN A 79 -1.90 0.56 15.82
C GLN A 79 -0.43 0.98 15.73
N ARG A 80 0.22 1.18 16.87
CA ARG A 80 1.66 1.41 16.91
C ARG A 80 2.40 0.14 16.50
N ARG A 81 3.33 0.29 15.56
CA ARG A 81 4.24 -0.76 15.08
C ARG A 81 5.65 -0.45 15.56
N HIS A 82 6.41 -1.51 15.79
CA HIS A 82 7.84 -1.47 16.06
C HIS A 82 8.48 -2.56 15.22
N LEU A 83 9.40 -2.19 14.33
CA LEU A 83 9.89 -3.12 13.31
C LEU A 83 11.32 -2.85 12.86
N HIS A 84 11.91 -3.85 12.22
CA HIS A 84 13.16 -3.73 11.48
C HIS A 84 12.86 -3.58 9.98
N PRO A 85 13.16 -2.43 9.35
CA PRO A 85 12.95 -2.24 7.92
C PRO A 85 13.98 -3.04 7.10
N TYR A 86 13.52 -3.84 6.14
CA TYR A 86 14.39 -4.71 5.32
C TYR A 86 14.51 -4.22 3.89
N HIS A 87 13.42 -3.73 3.30
CA HIS A 87 13.41 -3.25 1.93
C HIS A 87 12.27 -2.27 1.67
N LEU A 88 12.46 -1.37 0.70
CA LEU A 88 11.44 -0.46 0.22
C LEU A 88 11.32 -0.65 -1.29
N ALA A 89 10.11 -0.94 -1.78
CA ALA A 89 9.85 -1.10 -3.21
C ALA A 89 8.62 -0.32 -3.65
N CYS A 90 8.64 0.15 -4.89
CA CYS A 90 7.47 0.69 -5.57
C CYS A 90 6.88 -0.41 -6.47
N ILE A 91 5.65 -0.83 -6.17
CA ILE A 91 4.94 -1.91 -6.89
C ILE A 91 3.56 -1.38 -7.24
N GLU A 92 3.16 -1.46 -8.51
CA GLU A 92 1.87 -0.94 -8.99
C GLU A 92 1.60 0.50 -8.51
N ASN A 93 2.63 1.35 -8.58
CA ASN A 93 2.61 2.76 -8.16
C ASN A 93 2.39 3.00 -6.66
N HIS A 94 2.55 1.98 -5.82
CA HIS A 94 2.48 2.10 -4.37
C HIS A 94 3.83 1.78 -3.74
N TRP A 95 4.24 2.61 -2.78
CA TRP A 95 5.42 2.32 -1.97
C TRP A 95 5.08 1.35 -0.84
N TYR A 96 5.88 0.29 -0.74
CA TYR A 96 5.76 -0.76 0.26
C TYR A 96 7.05 -0.91 1.05
N LEU A 97 6.93 -0.89 2.37
CA LEU A 97 7.97 -1.25 3.31
C LEU A 97 7.84 -2.73 3.69
N PHE A 98 8.86 -3.51 3.37
CA PHE A 98 9.03 -4.88 3.85
C PHE A 98 9.82 -4.85 5.15
N ALA A 99 9.26 -5.42 6.20
CA ALA A 99 9.84 -5.30 7.53
C ALA A 99 9.50 -6.48 8.43
N PHE A 100 10.40 -6.76 9.37
CA PHE A 100 10.16 -7.71 10.45
C PHE A 100 9.43 -7.01 11.61
N ASP A 101 8.17 -7.34 11.84
CA ASP A 101 7.36 -6.78 12.93
C ASP A 101 7.76 -7.46 14.26
N LEU A 102 8.35 -6.69 15.18
CA LEU A 102 8.90 -7.20 16.43
C LEU A 102 7.82 -7.70 17.39
N LYS A 103 6.60 -7.18 17.31
CA LYS A 103 5.50 -7.66 18.15
C LYS A 103 4.95 -8.98 17.63
N ARG A 104 4.90 -9.15 16.30
CA ARG A 104 4.35 -10.34 15.64
C ARG A 104 5.40 -11.41 15.34
N GLN A 105 6.68 -11.08 15.48
CA GLN A 105 7.80 -11.97 15.20
C GLN A 105 7.73 -12.56 13.78
N ALA A 106 7.35 -11.73 12.80
CA ALA A 106 7.14 -12.17 11.42
C ALA A 106 7.36 -11.03 10.43
N MET A 107 7.71 -11.41 9.19
CA MET A 107 7.73 -10.48 8.07
C MET A 107 6.31 -9.99 7.74
N ARG A 108 6.23 -8.69 7.46
CA ARG A 108 5.00 -7.96 7.11
C ARG A 108 5.33 -6.89 6.07
N THR A 109 4.33 -6.59 5.26
CA THR A 109 4.40 -5.55 4.23
C THR A 109 3.47 -4.40 4.61
N PHE A 110 3.98 -3.19 4.57
CA PHE A 110 3.24 -1.97 4.94
C PHE A 110 3.21 -1.01 3.76
N VAL A 111 2.02 -0.67 3.26
CA VAL A 111 1.86 0.43 2.30
C VAL A 111 2.05 1.78 3.00
N LEU A 112 2.86 2.66 2.42
CA LEU A 112 3.23 3.94 3.04
C LEU A 112 2.04 4.87 3.25
N THR A 113 1.04 4.86 2.38
CA THR A 113 -0.17 5.71 2.50
C THR A 113 -1.04 5.43 3.73
N ARG A 114 -0.78 4.32 4.45
CA ARG A 114 -1.49 3.96 5.70
C ARG A 114 -0.61 4.09 6.95
N LEU A 115 0.61 4.58 6.77
CA LEU A 115 1.59 4.83 7.81
C LEU A 115 1.51 6.30 8.22
N SER A 116 1.64 6.58 9.52
CA SER A 116 1.77 7.94 10.04
C SER A 116 2.69 8.00 11.25
N GLN A 117 3.22 9.20 11.52
CA GLN A 117 4.13 9.47 12.64
C GLN A 117 5.33 8.51 12.69
N PRO A 118 6.11 8.37 11.60
CA PRO A 118 7.30 7.56 11.63
C PRO A 118 8.36 8.17 12.54
N GLU A 119 9.06 7.32 13.27
CA GLU A 119 10.10 7.67 14.20
C GLU A 119 11.24 6.68 14.06
N LEU A 120 12.45 7.22 13.94
CA LEU A 120 13.67 6.43 13.90
C LEU A 120 14.17 6.19 15.33
N THR A 121 14.22 4.93 15.75
CA THR A 121 14.67 4.59 17.10
C THR A 121 16.20 4.56 17.18
N ASN A 122 16.75 4.55 18.39
CA ASN A 122 18.20 4.36 18.59
C ASN A 122 18.63 2.88 18.52
N GLU A 123 17.68 1.95 18.38
CA GLU A 123 17.93 0.53 18.28
C GLU A 123 18.45 0.19 16.87
N ARG A 124 19.65 -0.38 16.82
CA ARG A 124 20.23 -0.92 15.58
C ARG A 124 20.01 -2.42 15.53
N PHE A 125 19.83 -2.95 14.34
CA PHE A 125 19.70 -4.39 14.10
C PHE A 125 20.68 -4.84 13.03
N THR A 126 20.97 -6.14 13.00
CA THR A 126 21.72 -6.74 11.89
C THR A 126 20.73 -7.29 10.88
N LEU A 127 20.82 -6.79 9.64
CA LEU A 127 20.01 -7.33 8.55
C LEU A 127 20.46 -8.78 8.26
N PRO A 128 19.53 -9.77 8.26
CA PRO A 128 19.87 -11.12 7.84
C PRO A 128 20.37 -11.11 6.39
N LYS A 129 21.44 -11.85 6.08
CA LYS A 129 22.14 -11.82 4.78
C LYS A 129 21.31 -12.24 3.54
N LYS A 130 20.00 -12.49 3.67
CA LYS A 130 19.17 -13.14 2.64
C LYS A 130 17.73 -12.62 2.57
N PHE A 131 17.48 -11.31 2.65
CA PHE A 131 16.16 -10.81 2.24
C PHE A 131 16.16 -10.47 0.75
N ASP A 132 15.53 -11.33 -0.06
CA ASP A 132 15.21 -11.04 -1.46
C ASP A 132 13.70 -10.70 -1.57
N PRO A 133 13.34 -9.46 -1.94
CA PRO A 133 11.94 -9.08 -2.11
C PRO A 133 11.22 -9.91 -3.19
N ASN A 134 11.92 -10.36 -4.24
CA ASN A 134 11.33 -11.19 -5.30
C ASN A 134 11.00 -12.60 -4.78
N GLU A 135 11.89 -13.17 -3.95
CA GLU A 135 11.63 -14.44 -3.29
C GLU A 135 10.48 -14.32 -2.30
N TYR A 136 10.45 -13.23 -1.51
CA TYR A 136 9.38 -12.96 -0.55
C TYR A 136 8.00 -12.79 -1.21
N LEU A 137 7.95 -12.15 -2.38
CA LEU A 137 6.72 -11.90 -3.15
C LEU A 137 6.33 -13.07 -4.06
N ARG A 138 7.13 -14.13 -4.14
CA ARG A 138 6.81 -15.29 -4.97
C ARG A 138 5.50 -15.94 -4.51
N GLY A 139 4.53 -16.07 -5.42
CA GLY A 139 3.22 -16.62 -5.12
C GLY A 139 2.26 -15.65 -4.42
N CYS A 140 2.63 -14.37 -4.27
CA CYS A 140 1.70 -13.34 -3.80
C CYS A 140 0.86 -12.79 -4.97
N PHE A 141 -0.39 -12.44 -4.69
CA PHE A 141 -1.18 -11.62 -5.61
C PHE A 141 -0.83 -10.15 -5.37
N GLY A 142 0.03 -9.60 -6.23
CA GLY A 142 0.69 -8.32 -5.97
C GLY A 142 1.55 -8.42 -4.70
N VAL A 143 1.27 -7.61 -3.69
CA VAL A 143 1.93 -7.66 -2.37
C VAL A 143 1.14 -8.44 -1.32
N PHE A 144 -0.03 -8.98 -1.68
CA PHE A 144 -0.91 -9.66 -0.75
C PHE A 144 -0.56 -11.14 -0.72
N LYS A 145 -0.27 -11.61 0.50
CA LYS A 145 -0.05 -13.03 0.79
C LYS A 145 -1.27 -13.58 1.52
N GLY A 146 -1.96 -14.53 0.89
CA GLY A 146 -3.00 -15.34 1.54
C GLY A 146 -2.37 -16.42 2.42
N GLY A 147 -3.10 -16.88 3.44
CA GLY A 147 -2.75 -18.10 4.16
C GLY A 147 -3.16 -19.36 3.40
N ASP A 148 -4.20 -19.22 2.57
CA ASP A 148 -4.81 -20.28 1.77
C ASP A 148 -5.03 -19.75 0.34
N ASP A 149 -5.24 -20.69 -0.59
CA ASP A 149 -5.68 -20.39 -1.95
C ASP A 149 -7.20 -20.23 -1.98
N TYR A 150 -7.67 -19.19 -2.66
CA TYR A 150 -9.11 -18.92 -2.80
C TYR A 150 -9.49 -18.91 -4.28
N GLU A 151 -10.54 -19.66 -4.61
CA GLU A 151 -11.18 -19.52 -5.91
C GLU A 151 -12.06 -18.26 -5.89
N VAL A 152 -11.78 -17.34 -6.81
CA VAL A 152 -12.51 -16.07 -6.93
C VAL A 152 -13.23 -16.04 -8.26
N VAL A 153 -14.56 -15.98 -8.20
CA VAL A 153 -15.40 -15.76 -9.39
C VAL A 153 -15.69 -14.27 -9.52
N ILE A 154 -15.27 -13.68 -10.63
CA ILE A 154 -15.53 -12.27 -10.96
C ILE A 154 -16.47 -12.24 -12.15
N GLU A 155 -17.67 -11.68 -11.94
CA GLU A 155 -18.61 -11.43 -13.02
C GLU A 155 -18.30 -10.06 -13.66
N PHE A 156 -18.16 -10.09 -14.98
CA PHE A 156 -17.90 -8.92 -15.78
C PHE A 156 -19.06 -8.68 -16.74
N ASP A 157 -19.43 -7.41 -16.89
CA ASP A 157 -20.37 -7.00 -17.93
C ASP A 157 -19.75 -7.21 -19.32
N VAL A 158 -20.61 -7.36 -20.33
CA VAL A 158 -20.23 -7.70 -21.71
C VAL A 158 -19.15 -6.77 -22.28
N TRP A 159 -19.17 -5.48 -21.94
CA TRP A 159 -18.19 -4.50 -22.43
C TRP A 159 -16.74 -4.81 -22.01
N ALA A 160 -16.53 -5.54 -20.91
CA ALA A 160 -15.19 -5.87 -20.42
C ALA A 160 -14.60 -7.15 -21.04
N THR A 161 -15.37 -7.85 -21.89
CA THR A 161 -14.98 -9.13 -22.50
C THR A 161 -13.65 -9.04 -23.25
N ASP A 162 -13.45 -7.98 -24.03
CA ASP A 162 -12.24 -7.82 -24.85
C ASP A 162 -11.00 -7.49 -24.00
N LEU A 163 -11.19 -6.81 -22.87
CA LEU A 163 -10.11 -6.48 -21.93
C LEU A 163 -9.58 -7.70 -21.17
N ILE A 164 -10.44 -8.69 -20.92
CA ILE A 164 -10.10 -9.88 -20.14
C ILE A 164 -9.46 -10.94 -21.03
N ARG A 165 -9.92 -11.10 -22.28
CA ARG A 165 -9.38 -12.07 -23.23
C ARG A 165 -7.91 -11.82 -23.60
N GLY A 166 -7.45 -10.56 -23.54
CA GLY A 166 -6.09 -10.17 -23.88
C GLY A 166 -5.02 -10.44 -22.81
N ARG A 167 -5.39 -10.94 -21.62
CA ARG A 167 -4.47 -11.23 -20.52
C ARG A 167 -4.45 -12.74 -20.25
N ARG A 168 -3.64 -13.46 -21.02
CA ARG A 168 -3.32 -14.89 -20.80
C ARG A 168 -1.91 -15.03 -20.24
#